data_AF-A0A7C5FB35-F1
#
_entry.id   AF-A0A7C5FB35-F1
#
_cell.length_a   1.000
_cell.length_b   1.000
_cell.length_c   1.000
_cell.angle_alpha   90.00
_cell.angle_beta   90.00
_cell.angle_gamma   90.00
#
_symmetry.space_group_name_H-M   'P 1'
#
loop_
_entity.id
_entity.type
_entity.pdbx_description
1 polymer ?
#
loop_
_entity_poly.entity_id
_entity_poly.type
_entity_poly.pdbx_seq_one_letter_code
_entity_poly.pdbx_strand_id
1 'polypeptide(L)'
;MPFTKAAVGQFISKRAAEVSSCGLSNMKEHIPESEHWLSNIGLSVIFHDFPPEEMRPFAINFIRRISAAFDQYDLARREVLVLVKDGHGRWSPYFKALNHLEVTIGQLYVAMDSARKRTGRDFFKSGDGSVEDKLNRLYNASKHQIAANELPMWLSNLSVHSSDTLVTFEEIEDYMLKMAGIVKGLLNREVALNALKDAPCT
;
A
#
# COMPACT_ATOMS: atom_id res chain seq x y z
N MET A 1 -28.27 7.98 17.83
CA MET A 1 -27.36 8.35 18.94
C MET A 1 -26.01 7.70 18.69
N PRO A 2 -24.88 8.42 18.82
CA PRO A 2 -23.56 7.80 18.73
C PRO A 2 -23.32 6.86 19.93
N PHE A 3 -22.62 5.75 19.71
CA PHE A 3 -22.23 4.85 20.80
C PHE A 3 -21.17 5.50 21.70
N THR A 4 -21.04 5.09 22.95
CA THR A 4 -19.91 5.50 23.79
C THR A 4 -18.66 4.73 23.41
N LYS A 5 -17.47 5.30 23.66
CA LYS A 5 -16.19 4.61 23.48
C LYS A 5 -16.15 3.27 24.24
N ALA A 6 -16.70 3.24 25.46
CA ALA A 6 -16.82 2.03 26.26
C ALA A 6 -17.70 0.97 25.60
N ALA A 7 -18.87 1.36 25.06
CA ALA A 7 -19.75 0.43 24.36
C ALA A 7 -19.09 -0.13 23.09
N VAL A 8 -18.38 0.69 22.31
CA VAL A 8 -17.64 0.22 21.13
C VAL A 8 -16.51 -0.72 21.53
N GLY A 9 -15.75 -0.40 22.58
CA GLY A 9 -14.67 -1.27 23.05
C GLY A 9 -15.16 -2.62 23.61
N GLN A 10 -16.33 -2.63 24.24
CA GLN A 10 -16.92 -3.83 24.85
C GLN A 10 -17.65 -4.73 23.86
N PHE A 11 -18.41 -4.16 22.92
CA PHE A 11 -19.34 -4.92 22.07
C PHE A 11 -18.95 -4.99 20.61
N ILE A 12 -18.04 -4.14 20.12
CA ILE A 12 -17.68 -4.05 18.70
C ILE A 12 -16.23 -4.43 18.47
N SER A 13 -15.30 -3.64 19.01
CA SER A 13 -13.87 -3.89 18.88
C SER A 13 -13.10 -2.99 19.84
N LYS A 14 -12.33 -3.62 20.74
CA LYS A 14 -11.39 -2.91 21.61
C LYS A 14 -10.37 -2.10 20.80
N ARG A 15 -9.89 -2.67 19.69
CA ARG A 15 -8.90 -2.04 18.79
C ARG A 15 -9.44 -0.77 18.13
N ALA A 16 -10.69 -0.79 17.68
CA ALA A 16 -11.34 0.40 17.13
C ALA A 16 -11.50 1.54 18.16
N ALA A 17 -11.66 1.19 19.44
CA ALA A 17 -11.71 2.15 20.53
C ALA A 17 -10.32 2.69 20.92
N GLU A 18 -9.21 2.05 20.55
CA GLU A 18 -7.86 2.49 20.92
C GLU A 18 -7.27 3.53 19.95
N VAL A 19 -7.74 3.57 18.70
CA VAL A 19 -7.23 4.50 17.67
C VAL A 19 -7.59 5.95 18.00
N SER A 20 -6.59 6.73 18.40
CA SER A 20 -6.73 8.09 18.93
C SER A 20 -6.01 9.15 18.10
N SER A 21 -5.16 8.73 17.16
CA SER A 21 -4.44 9.62 16.26
C SER A 21 -4.35 9.03 14.86
N CYS A 22 -4.22 9.88 13.85
CA CYS A 22 -3.93 9.46 12.49
C CYS A 22 -2.42 9.50 12.26
N GLY A 23 -1.77 8.34 12.17
CA GLY A 23 -0.36 8.22 11.83
C GLY A 23 -0.07 8.12 10.32
N LEU A 24 -1.09 8.20 9.46
CA LEU A 24 -0.91 8.13 8.01
C LEU A 24 -0.58 9.51 7.45
N SER A 25 0.54 9.62 6.75
CA SER A 25 0.98 10.82 6.04
C SER A 25 0.18 11.03 4.75
N ASN A 26 0.17 12.27 4.24
CA ASN A 26 -0.42 12.55 2.93
C ASN A 26 0.56 12.17 1.81
N MET A 27 0.48 10.93 1.30
CA MET A 27 1.38 10.46 0.24
C MET A 27 1.20 11.17 -1.11
N LYS A 28 0.03 11.77 -1.36
CA LYS A 28 -0.21 12.56 -2.57
C LYS A 28 0.50 13.91 -2.55
N GLU A 29 0.79 14.47 -1.36
CA GLU A 29 1.64 15.66 -1.25
C GLU A 29 3.12 15.32 -1.55
N HIS A 30 3.57 14.12 -1.19
CA HIS A 30 4.94 13.67 -1.45
C HIS A 30 5.17 13.33 -2.92
N ILE A 31 4.16 12.74 -3.59
CA ILE A 31 4.21 12.32 -4.99
C ILE A 31 2.94 12.83 -5.73
N PRO A 32 2.83 14.13 -6.04
CA PRO A 32 1.66 14.71 -6.71
C PRO A 32 1.40 14.10 -8.10
N GLU A 33 2.46 13.66 -8.78
CA GLU A 33 2.39 13.03 -10.09
C GLU A 33 1.65 11.68 -10.09
N SER A 34 1.41 11.09 -8.91
CA SER A 34 0.72 9.80 -8.78
C SER A 34 -0.67 9.79 -9.40
N GLU A 35 -1.35 10.95 -9.42
CA GLU A 35 -2.68 11.10 -10.02
C GLU A 35 -2.67 11.02 -11.56
N HIS A 36 -1.50 11.18 -12.18
CA HIS A 36 -1.37 11.28 -13.63
C HIS A 36 -0.65 10.09 -14.26
N TRP A 37 -0.10 9.16 -13.48
CA TRP A 37 0.72 8.07 -14.01
C TRP A 37 0.05 7.20 -15.08
N LEU A 38 -1.23 6.87 -14.90
CA LEU A 38 -1.98 6.07 -15.88
C LEU A 38 -2.21 6.81 -17.20
N SER A 39 -2.38 8.13 -17.15
CA SER A 39 -2.46 8.95 -18.36
C SER A 39 -1.08 9.08 -18.99
N ASN A 40 -0.04 9.29 -18.18
CA ASN A 40 1.33 9.49 -18.62
C ASN A 40 1.93 8.26 -19.31
N ILE A 41 1.58 7.04 -18.90
CA ILE A 41 2.02 5.83 -19.61
C ILE A 41 1.42 5.78 -21.02
N GLY A 42 0.16 6.18 -21.18
CA GLY A 42 -0.49 6.29 -22.50
C GLY A 42 0.22 7.31 -23.38
N LEU A 43 0.50 8.50 -22.84
CA LEU A 43 1.24 9.55 -23.56
C LEU A 43 2.66 9.09 -23.93
N SER A 44 3.36 8.41 -23.02
CA SER A 44 4.72 7.90 -23.26
C SER A 44 4.75 6.87 -24.39
N VAL A 45 3.76 5.98 -24.43
CA VAL A 45 3.64 4.98 -25.51
C VAL A 45 3.33 5.66 -26.84
N ILE A 46 2.39 6.62 -26.86
CA ILE A 46 1.96 7.29 -28.10
C ILE A 46 3.07 8.17 -28.69
N PHE A 47 3.73 8.98 -27.86
CA PHE A 47 4.65 10.03 -28.34
C PHE A 47 6.13 9.62 -28.30
N HIS A 48 6.49 8.61 -27.50
CA HIS A 48 7.89 8.23 -27.29
C HIS A 48 8.18 6.75 -27.56
N ASP A 49 7.17 5.97 -27.96
CA ASP A 49 7.26 4.51 -28.14
C ASP A 49 7.92 3.82 -26.93
N PHE A 50 7.56 4.29 -25.73
CA PHE A 50 8.15 3.82 -24.48
C PHE A 50 7.05 3.52 -23.44
N PRO A 51 7.12 2.38 -22.74
CA PRO A 51 8.13 1.32 -22.86
C PRO A 51 7.96 0.47 -24.14
N PRO A 52 8.99 -0.32 -24.52
CA PRO A 52 8.91 -1.27 -25.64
C PRO A 52 7.68 -2.17 -25.54
N GLU A 53 7.14 -2.59 -26.69
CA GLU A 53 5.86 -3.30 -26.78
C GLU A 53 5.75 -4.50 -25.84
N GLU A 54 6.80 -5.32 -25.76
CA GLU A 54 6.90 -6.50 -24.90
C GLU A 54 6.86 -6.17 -23.39
N MET A 55 7.18 -4.93 -23.02
CA MET A 55 7.18 -4.44 -21.63
C MET A 55 5.87 -3.72 -21.26
N ARG A 56 5.06 -3.28 -22.23
CA ARG A 56 3.84 -2.50 -21.97
C ARG A 56 2.85 -3.21 -21.04
N PRO A 57 2.53 -4.52 -21.19
CA PRO A 57 1.58 -5.19 -20.30
C PRO A 57 2.05 -5.23 -18.84
N PHE A 58 3.36 -5.40 -18.63
CA PHE A 58 3.96 -5.34 -17.30
C PHE A 58 3.89 -3.91 -16.75
N ALA A 59 4.33 -2.92 -17.53
CA ALA A 59 4.37 -1.53 -17.09
C ALA A 59 2.98 -1.00 -16.73
N ILE A 60 1.98 -1.23 -17.57
CA ILE A 60 0.59 -0.82 -17.32
C ILE A 60 0.06 -1.46 -16.04
N ASN A 61 0.25 -2.77 -15.86
CA ASN A 61 -0.22 -3.45 -14.65
C ASN A 61 0.50 -2.96 -13.39
N PHE A 62 1.83 -2.77 -13.46
CA PHE A 62 2.60 -2.26 -12.35
C PHE A 62 2.13 -0.86 -11.95
N ILE A 63 2.08 0.07 -12.92
CA ILE A 63 1.64 1.46 -12.70
C ILE A 63 0.22 1.51 -12.16
N ARG A 64 -0.71 0.72 -12.72
CA ARG A 64 -2.09 0.65 -12.23
C ARG A 64 -2.19 0.22 -10.77
N ARG A 65 -1.37 -0.75 -10.35
CA ARG A 65 -1.36 -1.23 -8.97
C ARG A 65 -0.79 -0.19 -8.01
N ILE A 66 0.33 0.43 -8.36
CA ILE A 66 0.93 1.47 -7.51
C ILE A 66 0.02 2.69 -7.43
N SER A 67 -0.59 3.13 -8.54
CA SER A 67 -1.59 4.22 -8.52
C SER A 67 -2.75 3.89 -7.57
N ALA A 68 -3.30 2.68 -7.68
CA ALA A 68 -4.36 2.22 -6.78
C ALA A 68 -3.91 2.15 -5.31
N ALA A 69 -2.66 1.78 -5.02
CA ALA A 69 -2.13 1.80 -3.66
C ALA A 69 -2.13 3.21 -3.07
N PHE A 70 -1.70 4.23 -3.84
CA PHE A 70 -1.73 5.63 -3.42
C PHE A 70 -3.15 6.13 -3.15
N ASP A 71 -4.11 5.82 -4.03
CA ASP A 71 -5.51 6.21 -3.83
C ASP A 71 -6.14 5.54 -2.61
N GLN A 72 -5.89 4.24 -2.42
CA GLN A 72 -6.43 3.51 -1.28
C GLN A 72 -5.79 3.95 0.04
N TYR A 73 -4.50 4.27 0.05
CA TYR A 73 -3.83 4.82 1.22
C TYR A 73 -4.43 6.17 1.65
N ASP A 74 -4.69 7.06 0.69
CA ASP A 74 -5.32 8.35 0.98
C ASP A 74 -6.77 8.19 1.48
N LEU A 75 -7.54 7.26 0.89
CA LEU A 75 -8.88 6.92 1.39
C LEU A 75 -8.84 6.37 2.82
N ALA A 76 -7.87 5.50 3.13
CA ALA A 76 -7.67 5.00 4.49
C ALA A 76 -7.40 6.15 5.47
N ARG A 77 -6.48 7.05 5.10
CA ARG A 77 -6.15 8.24 5.90
C ARG A 77 -7.38 9.09 6.17
N ARG A 78 -8.21 9.37 5.16
CA ARG A 78 -9.45 10.15 5.32
C ARG A 78 -10.40 9.49 6.33
N GLU A 79 -10.59 8.18 6.26
CA GLU A 79 -11.47 7.46 7.19
C GLU A 79 -10.90 7.44 8.63
N VAL A 80 -9.58 7.34 8.82
CA VAL A 80 -8.95 7.49 10.15
C VAL A 80 -9.12 8.91 10.69
N LEU A 81 -8.97 9.94 9.85
CA LEU A 81 -9.22 11.33 10.26
C LEU A 81 -10.68 11.55 10.69
N VAL A 82 -11.63 10.95 9.97
CA VAL A 82 -13.05 10.97 10.37
C VAL A 82 -13.24 10.27 11.71
N LEU A 83 -12.64 9.10 11.92
CA LEU A 83 -12.71 8.36 13.20
C LEU A 83 -12.21 9.20 14.37
N VAL A 84 -11.05 9.83 14.20
CA VAL A 84 -10.40 10.63 15.25
C VAL A 84 -11.18 11.91 15.53
N LYS A 85 -11.71 12.57 14.50
CA LYS A 85 -12.45 13.83 14.62
C LYS A 85 -13.87 13.65 15.19
N ASP A 86 -14.64 12.72 14.64
CA ASP A 86 -16.05 12.49 15.01
C ASP A 86 -16.19 11.61 16.27
N GLY A 87 -15.08 11.00 16.70
CA GLY A 87 -15.01 10.11 17.85
C GLY A 87 -15.52 8.70 17.57
N HIS A 88 -15.17 7.79 18.47
CA HIS A 88 -15.41 6.35 18.30
C HIS A 88 -16.88 5.94 18.25
N GLY A 89 -17.83 6.83 18.58
CA GLY A 89 -19.26 6.52 18.56
C GLY A 89 -19.81 6.19 17.17
N ARG A 90 -19.04 6.50 16.11
CA ARG A 90 -19.19 6.00 14.75
C ARG A 90 -17.96 5.14 14.45
N TRP A 91 -18.08 3.83 14.64
CA TRP A 91 -16.97 2.87 14.48
C TRP A 91 -16.76 2.39 13.04
N SER A 92 -17.71 2.66 12.13
CA SER A 92 -17.60 2.25 10.73
C SER A 92 -16.37 2.80 9.98
N PRO A 93 -15.88 4.04 10.24
CA PRO A 93 -14.65 4.54 9.60
C PRO A 93 -13.42 3.70 9.91
N TYR A 94 -13.34 3.06 11.10
CA TYR A 94 -12.23 2.15 11.44
C TYR A 94 -12.15 0.97 10.45
N PHE A 95 -13.28 0.31 10.19
CA PHE A 95 -13.30 -0.84 9.28
C PHE A 95 -13.14 -0.45 7.81
N LYS A 96 -13.64 0.72 7.42
CA LYS A 96 -13.37 1.26 6.09
C LYS A 96 -11.88 1.56 5.89
N ALA A 97 -11.25 2.21 6.87
CA ALA A 97 -9.82 2.46 6.87
C ALA A 97 -9.03 1.15 6.78
N LEU A 98 -9.39 0.14 7.56
CA LEU A 98 -8.77 -1.18 7.52
C LEU A 98 -8.89 -1.83 6.14
N ASN A 99 -10.08 -1.82 5.53
CA ASN A 99 -10.29 -2.37 4.19
C ASN A 99 -9.43 -1.63 3.14
N HIS A 100 -9.36 -0.30 3.21
CA HIS A 100 -8.50 0.48 2.31
C HIS A 100 -7.01 0.15 2.50
N LEU A 101 -6.56 -0.08 3.74
CA LEU A 101 -5.19 -0.52 4.02
C LEU A 101 -4.90 -1.94 3.53
N GLU A 102 -5.85 -2.87 3.67
CA GLU A 102 -5.74 -4.23 3.11
C GLU A 102 -5.57 -4.19 1.59
N VAL A 103 -6.34 -3.34 0.90
CA VAL A 103 -6.19 -3.14 -0.54
C VAL A 103 -4.83 -2.51 -0.86
N THR A 104 -4.40 -1.50 -0.10
CA THR A 104 -3.08 -0.86 -0.29
C THR A 104 -1.95 -1.87 -0.21
N ILE A 105 -1.89 -2.63 0.89
CA ILE A 105 -0.89 -3.69 1.12
C ILE A 105 -0.95 -4.73 -0.01
N GLY A 106 -2.16 -5.15 -0.41
CA GLY A 106 -2.33 -6.10 -1.48
C GLY A 106 -1.83 -5.60 -2.84
N GLN A 107 -2.06 -4.33 -3.18
CA GLN A 107 -1.53 -3.77 -4.43
C GLN A 107 -0.01 -3.65 -4.40
N LEU A 108 0.57 -3.23 -3.28
CA LEU A 108 2.02 -3.14 -3.10
C LEU A 108 2.70 -4.51 -3.22
N TYR A 109 2.15 -5.51 -2.52
CA TYR A 109 2.67 -6.88 -2.57
C TYR A 109 2.58 -7.46 -3.98
N VAL A 110 1.41 -7.36 -4.64
CA VAL A 110 1.24 -7.94 -5.98
C VAL A 110 2.07 -7.20 -7.04
N ALA A 111 2.29 -5.90 -6.91
CA ALA A 111 3.20 -5.17 -7.78
C ALA A 111 4.65 -5.66 -7.63
N MET A 112 5.09 -5.84 -6.39
CA MET A 112 6.41 -6.42 -6.10
C MET A 112 6.55 -7.86 -6.61
N ASP A 113 5.57 -8.73 -6.38
CA ASP A 113 5.61 -10.12 -6.88
C ASP A 113 5.59 -10.17 -8.42
N SER A 114 4.91 -9.23 -9.07
CA SER A 114 4.97 -9.07 -10.53
C SER A 114 6.38 -8.69 -11.00
N ALA A 115 7.03 -7.76 -10.31
CA ALA A 115 8.42 -7.37 -10.61
C ALA A 115 9.39 -8.53 -10.36
N ARG A 116 9.22 -9.28 -9.26
CA ARG A 116 10.01 -10.46 -8.88
C ARG A 116 9.97 -11.53 -9.97
N LYS A 117 8.77 -11.86 -10.43
CA LYS A 117 8.54 -12.82 -11.53
C LYS A 117 9.15 -12.36 -12.85
N ARG A 118 9.15 -11.06 -13.12
CA ARG A 118 9.71 -10.50 -14.36
C ARG A 118 11.24 -10.48 -14.36
N THR A 119 11.87 -10.16 -13.23
CA THR A 119 13.33 -10.08 -13.10
C THR A 119 13.98 -11.42 -12.80
N GLY A 120 13.22 -12.40 -12.30
CA GLY A 120 13.75 -13.67 -11.82
C GLY A 120 14.58 -13.54 -10.54
N ARG A 121 14.52 -12.39 -9.87
CA ARG A 121 15.25 -12.12 -8.62
C ARG A 121 14.28 -12.15 -7.47
N ASP A 122 14.60 -12.90 -6.43
CA ASP A 122 13.88 -12.83 -5.16
C ASP A 122 14.28 -11.57 -4.40
N PHE A 123 13.28 -10.78 -3.99
CA PHE A 123 13.50 -9.54 -3.25
C PHE A 123 13.59 -9.74 -1.74
N PHE A 124 13.12 -10.88 -1.23
CA PHE A 124 13.15 -11.23 0.18
C PHE A 124 13.17 -12.76 0.38
N LYS A 125 13.53 -13.19 1.58
CA LYS A 125 13.39 -14.58 2.05
C LYS A 125 12.28 -14.64 3.10
N SER A 126 11.46 -15.69 3.06
CA SER A 126 10.38 -15.85 4.04
C SER A 126 10.92 -15.83 5.47
N GLY A 127 10.38 -14.94 6.30
CA GLY A 127 10.78 -14.77 7.70
C GLY A 127 12.06 -13.95 7.91
N ASP A 128 12.59 -13.28 6.89
CA ASP A 128 13.76 -12.40 7.05
C ASP A 128 13.44 -11.05 7.72
N GLY A 129 12.16 -10.75 7.94
CA GLY A 129 11.71 -9.53 8.61
C GLY A 129 11.82 -8.26 7.76
N SER A 130 12.15 -8.38 6.47
CA SER A 130 12.08 -7.28 5.51
C SER A 130 10.65 -6.74 5.38
N VAL A 131 10.50 -5.51 4.89
CA VAL A 131 9.18 -4.92 4.65
C VAL A 131 8.41 -5.76 3.63
N GLU A 132 9.10 -6.30 2.64
CA GLU A 132 8.57 -7.21 1.62
C GLU A 132 8.01 -8.50 2.24
N ASP A 133 8.74 -9.13 3.17
CA ASP A 133 8.27 -10.30 3.92
C ASP A 133 7.05 -9.96 4.78
N LYS A 134 7.10 -8.84 5.50
CA LYS A 134 5.98 -8.40 6.34
C LYS A 134 4.72 -8.10 5.52
N LEU A 135 4.86 -7.44 4.35
CA LEU A 135 3.76 -7.17 3.43
C LEU A 135 3.17 -8.47 2.86
N ASN A 136 4.01 -9.44 2.51
CA ASN A 136 3.56 -10.77 2.09
C ASN A 136 2.73 -11.45 3.20
N ARG A 137 3.22 -11.43 4.44
CA ARG A 137 2.52 -12.05 5.59
C ARG A 137 1.19 -11.35 5.88
N LEU A 138 1.15 -10.02 5.88
CA LEU A 138 -0.09 -9.25 6.01
C LEU A 138 -1.06 -9.54 4.85
N TYR A 139 -0.56 -9.55 3.61
CA TYR A 139 -1.37 -9.89 2.45
C TYR A 139 -2.01 -11.28 2.59
N ASN A 140 -1.22 -12.29 2.96
CA ASN A 140 -1.72 -13.65 3.16
C ASN A 140 -2.72 -13.72 4.33
N ALA A 141 -2.46 -13.01 5.43
CA ALA A 141 -3.39 -12.91 6.56
C ALA A 141 -4.74 -12.31 6.13
N SER A 142 -4.72 -11.25 5.29
CA SER A 142 -5.96 -10.64 4.75
C SER A 142 -6.79 -11.61 3.91
N LYS A 143 -6.14 -12.56 3.21
CA LYS A 143 -6.78 -13.48 2.27
C LYS A 143 -7.23 -14.78 2.89
N HIS A 144 -6.48 -15.31 3.85
CA HIS A 144 -6.73 -16.61 4.47
C HIS A 144 -7.46 -16.48 5.80
N GLN A 145 -8.66 -15.89 5.74
CA GLN A 145 -9.53 -15.73 6.92
C GLN A 145 -9.98 -17.09 7.46
N ILE A 146 -9.57 -17.41 8.67
CA ILE A 146 -10.20 -18.47 9.47
C ILE A 146 -11.18 -17.78 10.41
N ALA A 147 -12.46 -18.14 10.32
CA ALA A 147 -13.57 -17.52 11.07
C ALA A 147 -13.46 -17.62 12.62
N ALA A 148 -12.34 -18.12 13.15
CA ALA A 148 -12.09 -18.30 14.57
C ALA A 148 -11.48 -17.06 15.26
N ASN A 149 -10.87 -16.12 14.51
CA ASN A 149 -10.26 -14.92 15.07
C ASN A 149 -11.07 -13.65 14.72
N GLU A 150 -11.18 -12.73 15.67
CA GLU A 150 -12.03 -11.53 15.61
C GLU A 150 -11.75 -10.67 14.35
N LEU A 151 -10.47 -10.43 14.03
CA LEU A 151 -10.02 -9.83 12.76
C LEU A 151 -8.61 -10.35 12.40
N PRO A 152 -8.37 -10.79 11.15
CA PRO A 152 -7.05 -11.27 10.69
C PRO A 152 -6.01 -10.15 10.63
N MET A 153 -6.49 -8.91 10.42
CA MET A 153 -5.70 -7.70 10.43
C MET A 153 -6.36 -6.63 11.27
N TRP A 154 -5.55 -5.73 11.85
CA TRP A 154 -6.09 -4.58 12.56
C TRP A 154 -5.17 -3.37 12.47
N LEU A 155 -5.78 -2.22 12.72
CA LEU A 155 -5.18 -0.91 12.68
C LEU A 155 -4.83 -0.46 14.11
N SER A 156 -3.68 0.18 14.26
CA SER A 156 -3.29 0.97 15.43
C SER A 156 -2.96 2.41 14.99
N ASN A 157 -2.56 3.27 15.94
CA ASN A 157 -2.21 4.66 15.63
C ASN A 157 -1.07 4.81 14.60
N LEU A 158 -0.15 3.84 14.51
CA LEU A 158 1.10 3.96 13.73
C LEU A 158 1.40 2.76 12.82
N SER A 159 0.56 1.72 12.84
CA SER A 159 0.87 0.47 12.16
C SER A 159 -0.36 -0.38 11.90
N VAL A 160 -0.21 -1.28 10.93
CA VAL A 160 -1.13 -2.37 10.62
C VAL A 160 -0.54 -3.67 11.12
N HIS A 161 -1.37 -4.51 11.72
CA HIS A 161 -0.96 -5.75 12.40
C HIS A 161 -1.71 -6.95 11.85
N SER A 162 -1.08 -8.11 11.92
CA SER A 162 -1.72 -9.43 11.99
C SER A 162 -1.31 -10.12 13.30
N SER A 163 -1.74 -11.36 13.50
CA SER A 163 -1.35 -12.16 14.67
C SER A 163 0.15 -12.34 14.86
N ASP A 164 0.93 -12.30 13.77
CA ASP A 164 2.33 -12.71 13.73
C ASP A 164 3.27 -11.69 13.07
N THR A 165 2.75 -10.59 12.53
CA THR A 165 3.54 -9.53 11.92
C THR A 165 2.91 -8.15 12.11
N LEU A 166 3.71 -7.11 11.98
CA LEU A 166 3.26 -5.73 11.91
C LEU A 166 4.08 -4.97 10.87
N VAL A 167 3.46 -3.99 10.23
CA VAL A 167 4.12 -3.01 9.37
C VAL A 167 3.70 -1.62 9.81
N THR A 168 4.67 -0.75 10.07
CA THR A 168 4.44 0.65 10.40
C THR A 168 3.99 1.46 9.19
N PHE A 169 3.28 2.56 9.41
CA PHE A 169 2.92 3.46 8.32
C PHE A 169 4.15 4.04 7.63
N GLU A 170 5.19 4.37 8.39
CA GLU A 170 6.49 4.78 7.84
C GLU A 170 7.08 3.72 6.91
N GLU A 171 7.09 2.44 7.29
CA GLU A 171 7.54 1.35 6.41
C GLU A 171 6.69 1.21 5.14
N ILE A 172 5.36 1.40 5.24
CA ILE A 172 4.47 1.39 4.06
C ILE A 172 4.78 2.58 3.15
N GLU A 173 4.92 3.77 3.72
CA GLU A 173 5.18 5.02 3.01
C GLU A 173 6.53 4.99 2.29
N ASP A 174 7.59 4.57 2.98
CA ASP A 174 8.91 4.34 2.39
C ASP A 174 8.84 3.36 1.22
N TYR A 175 8.07 2.29 1.38
CA TYR A 175 7.90 1.29 0.33
C TYR A 175 7.10 1.83 -0.87
N MET A 176 6.07 2.64 -0.62
CA MET A 176 5.33 3.36 -1.66
C MET A 176 6.25 4.32 -2.43
N LEU A 177 7.17 5.02 -1.76
CA LEU A 177 8.16 5.89 -2.42
C LEU A 177 9.13 5.09 -3.30
N LYS A 178 9.61 3.94 -2.81
CA LYS A 178 10.45 3.02 -3.63
C LYS A 178 9.71 2.58 -4.89
N MET A 179 8.44 2.20 -4.76
CA MET A 179 7.60 1.79 -5.90
C MET A 179 7.30 2.93 -6.86
N ALA A 180 7.10 4.16 -6.34
CA ALA A 180 6.97 5.36 -7.17
C ALA A 180 8.23 5.62 -8.00
N GLY A 181 9.42 5.35 -7.46
CA GLY A 181 10.68 5.39 -8.21
C GLY A 181 10.69 4.44 -9.42
N ILE A 182 10.17 3.22 -9.25
CA ILE A 182 10.03 2.27 -10.36
C ILE A 182 9.04 2.79 -11.41
N VAL A 183 7.90 3.35 -10.97
CA VAL A 183 6.93 3.97 -11.89
C VAL A 183 7.58 5.10 -12.71
N LYS A 184 8.40 5.96 -12.10
CA LYS A 184 9.16 7.00 -12.82
C LYS A 184 10.05 6.42 -13.91
N GLY A 185 10.76 5.32 -13.62
CA GLY A 185 11.55 4.60 -14.63
C GLY A 185 10.71 4.00 -15.76
N LEU A 186 9.52 3.50 -15.46
CA LEU A 186 8.60 2.94 -16.47
C LEU A 186 7.91 4.00 -17.34
N LEU A 187 7.90 5.26 -16.89
CA LEU A 187 7.34 6.41 -17.62
C LEU A 187 8.40 7.20 -18.39
N ASN A 188 9.67 7.15 -17.98
CA ASN A 188 10.72 7.98 -18.55
C ASN A 188 11.93 7.15 -19.00
N ARG A 189 12.15 7.16 -20.32
CA ARG A 189 13.26 6.45 -20.98
C ARG A 189 14.63 6.88 -20.46
N GLU A 190 14.85 8.17 -20.23
CA GLU A 190 16.15 8.68 -19.76
C GLU A 190 16.43 8.23 -18.34
N VAL A 191 15.42 8.26 -17.47
CA VAL A 191 15.52 7.75 -16.09
C VAL A 191 15.83 6.25 -16.10
N ALA A 192 15.16 5.47 -16.96
CA ALA A 192 15.44 4.04 -17.12
C ALA A 192 16.88 3.78 -17.60
N LEU A 193 17.36 4.56 -18.58
CA LEU A 193 18.71 4.43 -19.13
C LEU A 193 19.79 4.83 -18.13
N ASN A 194 19.54 5.85 -17.30
CA ASN A 194 20.49 6.27 -16.26
C ASN A 194 20.55 5.24 -15.13
N ALA A 195 19.40 4.67 -14.71
CA ALA A 195 19.37 3.59 -13.74
C ALA A 195 20.14 2.33 -14.19
N LEU A 196 20.19 2.06 -15.51
CA LEU A 196 20.99 0.96 -16.07
C LEU A 196 22.50 1.26 -16.07
N LYS A 197 22.91 2.53 -16.18
CA LYS A 197 24.34 2.92 -16.14
C LYS A 197 24.89 2.84 -14.72
N ASP A 198 24.06 3.13 -13.72
CA ASP A 198 24.45 3.13 -12.31
C ASP A 198 24.33 1.72 -11.67
N ALA A 199 23.77 0.75 -12.39
CA ALA A 199 23.71 -0.63 -11.94
C ALA A 199 25.12 -1.27 -12.01
N PRO A 200 25.63 -1.88 -10.93
CA PRO A 200 26.94 -2.54 -10.98
C PRO A 200 26.95 -3.61 -12.06
N CYS A 201 27.94 -3.57 -12.95
CA CYS A 201 28.17 -4.61 -13.94
C CYS A 201 28.33 -5.95 -13.22
N THR A 202 27.34 -6.83 -13.36
CA THR A 202 27.40 -8.23 -12.93
C THR A 202 28.16 -9.06 -13.93
#